data_AF-A0A136LUB6-F1
#
_entry.id   AF-A0A136LUB6-F1
#
_cell.length_a   1.000
_cell.length_b   1.000
_cell.length_c   1.000
_cell.angle_alpha   90.00
_cell.angle_beta   90.00
_cell.angle_gamma   90.00
#
_symmetry.space_group_name_H-M   'P 1'
#
loop_
_entity.id
_entity.type
_entity.pdbx_description
1 polymer ?
#
loop_
_entity_poly.entity_id
_entity_poly.type
_entity_poly.pdbx_seq_one_letter_code
_entity_poly.pdbx_strand_id
1 'polypeptide(L)'
;MLNTNTLWFEVALVSFITALGSIFLGHFEVGTPRWRRVLKLLFFICITVVISATAGRVWAMSFLGVTLLGVLYIHLVWLPGKGINGWTGEPREKYYELRKWKNPPRY
;
A
#
# COMPACT_ATOMS: atom_id res chain seq x y z
N MET A 1 -18.65 -11.05 20.58
CA MET A 1 -18.04 -11.98 19.60
C MET A 1 -17.55 -11.15 18.41
N LEU A 2 -16.30 -11.32 17.97
CA LEU A 2 -15.83 -10.73 16.72
C LEU A 2 -16.63 -11.34 15.56
N ASN A 3 -17.55 -10.58 14.97
CA ASN A 3 -18.29 -11.02 13.81
C ASN A 3 -17.50 -10.67 12.55
N THR A 4 -16.69 -11.62 12.09
CA THR A 4 -15.92 -11.44 10.86
C THR A 4 -16.80 -11.53 9.63
N ASN A 5 -18.04 -12.04 9.67
CA ASN A 5 -18.88 -12.32 8.49
C ASN A 5 -19.58 -11.09 7.88
N THR A 6 -19.17 -9.88 8.24
CA THR A 6 -19.73 -8.63 7.71
C THR A 6 -18.72 -7.93 6.80
N LEU A 7 -19.20 -7.10 5.87
CA LEU A 7 -18.33 -6.27 5.01
C LEU A 7 -17.45 -5.27 5.80
N TRP A 8 -17.82 -4.98 7.06
CA TRP A 8 -17.00 -4.19 7.97
C TRP A 8 -15.65 -4.85 8.28
N PHE A 9 -15.58 -6.18 8.19
CA PHE A 9 -14.32 -6.89 8.36
C PHE A 9 -13.31 -6.50 7.28
N GLU A 10 -13.73 -6.47 6.01
CA GLU A 10 -12.89 -6.05 4.88
C GLU A 10 -12.44 -4.60 5.02
N VAL A 11 -13.36 -3.70 5.39
CA VAL A 11 -13.04 -2.28 5.64
C VAL A 11 -11.99 -2.15 6.74
N ALA A 12 -12.18 -2.82 7.87
CA ALA A 12 -11.26 -2.79 9.00
C ALA A 12 -9.89 -3.38 8.63
N LEU A 13 -9.87 -4.51 7.92
CA LEU A 13 -8.63 -5.19 7.51
C LEU A 13 -7.81 -4.33 6.54
N VAL A 14 -8.44 -3.77 5.51
CA VAL A 14 -7.75 -2.88 4.55
C VAL A 14 -7.25 -1.62 5.24
N SER A 15 -8.05 -1.04 6.13
CA SER A 15 -7.65 0.15 6.91
C SER A 15 -6.46 -0.15 7.80
N PHE A 16 -6.47 -1.29 8.49
CA PHE A 16 -5.38 -1.74 9.34
C PHE A 16 -4.08 -1.95 8.55
N ILE A 17 -4.12 -2.68 7.44
CA ILE A 17 -2.96 -2.89 6.56
C ILE A 17 -2.41 -1.56 6.04
N THR A 18 -3.29 -0.66 5.59
CA THR A 18 -2.87 0.65 5.07
C THR A 18 -2.28 1.54 6.16
N ALA A 19 -2.79 1.45 7.39
CA ALA A 19 -2.24 2.15 8.55
C ALA A 19 -0.83 1.64 8.88
N LEU A 20 -0.62 0.31 8.92
CA LEU A 20 0.72 -0.27 9.11
C LEU A 20 1.68 0.19 8.01
N GLY A 21 1.26 0.14 6.74
CA GLY A 21 2.06 0.64 5.62
C GLY A 21 2.40 2.13 5.75
N SER A 22 1.47 2.95 6.23
CA SER A 22 1.71 4.38 6.44
C SER A 22 2.71 4.66 7.59
N ILE A 23 2.69 3.82 8.64
CA ILE A 23 3.61 3.92 9.79
C ILE A 23 5.01 3.45 9.39
N PHE A 24 5.12 2.25 8.80
CA PHE A 24 6.42 1.63 8.53
C PHE A 24 7.06 2.09 7.22
N LEU A 25 6.26 2.43 6.21
CA LEU A 25 6.72 2.73 4.85
C LEU A 25 6.33 4.16 4.40
N GLY A 26 5.92 5.02 5.34
CA GLY A 26 5.45 6.37 5.03
C GLY A 26 6.48 7.29 4.37
N HIS A 27 7.78 7.05 4.60
CA HIS A 27 8.88 7.77 3.97
C HIS A 27 8.96 7.56 2.46
N PHE A 28 8.50 6.41 1.96
CA PHE A 28 8.36 6.17 0.52
C PHE A 28 7.28 7.05 -0.13
N GLU A 29 6.37 7.62 0.64
CA GLU A 29 5.26 8.43 0.14
C GLU A 29 5.48 9.94 0.32
N VAL A 30 6.62 10.38 0.86
CA VAL A 30 6.81 11.76 1.35
C VAL A 30 6.44 12.85 0.32
N GLY A 31 6.81 12.72 -0.95
CA GLY A 31 6.47 13.65 -2.02
C GLY A 31 5.10 13.41 -2.68
N THR A 32 4.37 12.38 -2.29
CA THR A 32 2.99 12.15 -2.74
C THR A 32 2.02 13.08 -1.99
N PRO A 33 1.16 13.85 -2.70
CA PRO A 33 0.12 14.68 -2.08
C PRO A 33 -0.80 13.88 -1.15
N ARG A 34 -1.14 14.46 0.02
CA ARG A 34 -1.95 13.79 1.06
C ARG A 34 -3.29 13.25 0.53
N TRP A 35 -3.97 14.00 -0.34
CA TRP A 35 -5.25 13.58 -0.93
C TRP A 35 -5.12 12.30 -1.76
N ARG A 36 -4.01 12.09 -2.48
CA ARG A 36 -3.76 10.84 -3.23
C ARG A 36 -3.57 9.64 -2.29
N ARG A 37 -3.03 9.86 -1.09
CA ARG A 37 -2.90 8.80 -0.07
C ARG A 37 -4.27 8.41 0.49
N VAL A 38 -5.14 9.39 0.75
CA VAL A 38 -6.54 9.13 1.16
C VAL A 38 -7.30 8.41 0.05
N LEU A 39 -7.17 8.85 -1.20
CA LEU A 39 -7.80 8.16 -2.33
C LEU A 39 -7.30 6.73 -2.50
N LYS A 40 -6.01 6.46 -2.26
CA LYS A 40 -5.47 5.09 -2.29
C LYS A 40 -6.20 4.20 -1.27
N LEU A 41 -6.36 4.67 -0.02
CA LEU A 41 -7.09 3.94 1.01
C LEU A 41 -8.54 3.67 0.58
N LEU A 42 -9.27 4.71 0.16
CA LEU A 42 -10.67 4.59 -0.26
C LEU A 42 -10.83 3.67 -1.47
N PHE A 43 -9.89 3.73 -2.42
CA PHE A 43 -9.85 2.86 -3.59
C PHE A 43 -9.72 1.38 -3.19
N PHE A 44 -8.75 1.06 -2.32
CA PHE A 44 -8.57 -0.32 -1.86
C PHE A 44 -9.74 -0.81 -1.01
N ILE A 45 -10.34 0.03 -0.17
CA ILE A 45 -11.57 -0.33 0.56
C ILE A 45 -12.69 -0.64 -0.43
N CYS A 46 -12.95 0.27 -1.38
CA CYS A 46 -14.04 0.14 -2.33
C CYS A 46 -13.91 -1.14 -3.16
N ILE A 47 -12.75 -1.38 -3.77
CA ILE A 47 -12.54 -2.57 -4.61
C ILE A 47 -12.64 -3.86 -3.81
N THR A 48 -12.06 -3.93 -2.60
CA THR A 48 -12.15 -5.14 -1.76
C THR A 48 -13.58 -5.41 -1.31
N VAL A 49 -14.33 -4.39 -0.91
CA VAL A 49 -15.75 -4.53 -0.54
C VAL A 49 -16.59 -4.96 -1.73
N VAL A 50 -16.39 -4.36 -2.90
CA VAL A 50 -17.11 -4.73 -4.14
C VAL A 50 -16.83 -6.18 -4.51
N ILE A 51 -15.56 -6.62 -4.52
CA ILE A 51 -15.23 -8.03 -4.78
C ILE A 51 -15.87 -8.94 -3.73
N SER A 52 -15.80 -8.59 -2.44
CA SER A 52 -16.39 -9.42 -1.37
C SER A 52 -17.92 -9.55 -1.52
N ALA A 53 -18.59 -8.44 -1.85
CA ALA A 53 -20.04 -8.40 -2.03
C ALA A 53 -20.53 -9.10 -3.31
N THR A 54 -19.70 -9.22 -4.35
CA THR A 54 -20.13 -9.74 -5.67
C THR A 54 -19.57 -11.13 -5.99
N ALA A 55 -18.28 -11.37 -5.72
CA ALA A 55 -17.60 -12.63 -5.98
C ALA A 55 -17.40 -13.46 -4.70
N GLY A 56 -17.60 -12.85 -3.53
CA GLY A 56 -17.42 -13.48 -2.23
C GLY A 56 -16.05 -13.20 -1.61
N ARG A 57 -15.96 -13.47 -0.31
CA ARG A 57 -14.78 -13.12 0.51
C ARG A 57 -13.48 -13.77 0.05
N VAL A 58 -13.51 -15.02 -0.40
CA VAL A 58 -12.30 -15.73 -0.83
C VAL A 58 -11.58 -14.94 -1.92
N TRP A 59 -12.32 -14.45 -2.91
CA TRP A 59 -11.77 -13.63 -3.98
C TRP A 59 -11.25 -12.27 -3.49
N ALA A 60 -11.95 -11.64 -2.54
CA ALA A 60 -11.48 -10.39 -1.94
C ALA A 60 -10.16 -10.58 -1.17
N MET A 61 -10.04 -11.68 -0.42
CA MET A 61 -8.82 -12.02 0.30
C MET A 61 -7.67 -12.41 -0.65
N SER A 62 -7.96 -13.14 -1.73
CA SER A 62 -6.97 -13.43 -2.78
C SER A 62 -6.46 -12.15 -3.44
N PHE A 63 -7.34 -11.20 -3.74
CA PHE A 63 -6.96 -9.89 -4.27
C PHE A 63 -6.04 -9.12 -3.31
N LEU A 64 -6.36 -9.09 -2.01
CA LEU A 64 -5.50 -8.48 -1.00
C LEU A 64 -4.16 -9.21 -0.88
N GLY A 65 -4.17 -10.54 -0.90
CA GLY A 65 -2.96 -11.37 -0.87
C GLY A 65 -2.03 -11.06 -2.04
N VAL A 66 -2.55 -11.01 -3.27
CA VAL A 66 -1.76 -10.63 -4.46
C VAL A 66 -1.21 -9.21 -4.35
N THR A 67 -2.00 -8.27 -3.84
CA THR A 67 -1.54 -6.89 -3.65
C THR A 67 -0.39 -6.82 -2.64
N LEU A 68 -0.49 -7.55 -1.52
CA LEU A 68 0.57 -7.64 -0.51
C LEU A 68 1.83 -8.30 -1.08
N LEU A 69 1.69 -9.36 -1.87
CA LEU A 69 2.82 -9.97 -2.59
C LEU A 69 3.49 -8.97 -3.54
N GLY A 70 2.71 -8.11 -4.21
CA GLY A 70 3.23 -7.00 -5.01
C GLY A 70 4.06 -6.01 -4.19
N VAL A 71 3.58 -5.62 -3.00
CA VAL A 71 4.35 -4.77 -2.06
C VAL A 71 5.65 -5.47 -1.66
N LEU A 72 5.58 -6.74 -1.24
CA LEU A 72 6.77 -7.49 -0.87
C LEU A 72 7.77 -7.60 -2.03
N TYR A 73 7.31 -7.89 -3.24
CA TYR A 73 8.17 -7.94 -4.42
C TYR A 73 8.85 -6.58 -4.68
N ILE A 74 8.10 -5.48 -4.59
CA ILE A 74 8.64 -4.13 -4.76
C ILE A 74 9.76 -3.86 -3.74
N HIS A 75 9.51 -4.16 -2.47
CA HIS A 75 10.44 -3.84 -1.38
C HIS A 75 11.59 -4.83 -1.24
N LEU A 76 11.40 -6.11 -1.56
CA LEU A 76 12.43 -7.14 -1.37
C LEU A 76 13.26 -7.42 -2.62
N VAL A 77 12.72 -7.13 -3.81
CA VAL A 77 13.36 -7.52 -5.08
C VAL A 77 13.58 -6.30 -5.98
N TRP A 78 12.52 -5.58 -6.33
CA TRP A 78 12.59 -4.55 -7.37
C TRP A 78 13.37 -3.30 -6.95
N LEU A 79 13.14 -2.77 -5.75
CA LEU A 79 13.89 -1.63 -5.22
C LEU A 79 15.37 -2.01 -4.98
N PRO A 80 15.70 -3.13 -4.30
CA PRO A 80 17.09 -3.56 -4.16
C PRO A 80 17.80 -3.78 -5.50
N GLY A 81 17.10 -4.35 -6.50
CA GLY A 81 17.62 -4.51 -7.86
C GLY A 81 17.95 -3.19 -8.57
N LYS A 82 17.44 -2.05 -8.08
CA LYS A 82 17.77 -0.69 -8.54
C LYS A 82 18.83 0.00 -7.67
N GLY A 83 19.40 -0.72 -6.70
CA GLY A 83 20.33 -0.16 -5.72
C GLY A 83 19.66 0.79 -4.72
N ILE A 84 18.36 0.58 -4.45
CA ILE A 84 17.60 1.31 -3.43
C ILE A 84 17.22 0.29 -2.34
N ASN A 85 17.57 0.57 -1.09
CA ASN A 85 17.15 -0.25 0.04
C ASN A 85 15.63 -0.23 0.14
N GLY A 86 14.99 -1.37 0.01
CA GLY A 86 13.53 -1.44 0.02
C GLY A 86 12.90 -1.30 1.41
N TRP A 87 13.66 -1.23 2.50
CA TRP A 87 13.13 -0.86 3.80
C TRP A 87 13.28 0.64 4.08
N THR A 88 14.48 1.20 3.86
CA THR A 88 14.78 2.61 4.21
C THR A 88 14.57 3.59 3.07
N GLY A 89 14.55 3.13 1.83
CA GLY A 89 14.50 3.97 0.63
C GLY A 89 15.82 4.64 0.27
N GLU A 90 16.94 4.22 0.87
CA GLU A 90 18.27 4.81 0.63
C GLU A 90 19.03 4.13 -0.53
N PRO A 91 19.83 4.86 -1.32
CA PRO A 91 20.00 6.31 -1.31
C PRO A 91 18.73 7.06 -1.76
N ARG A 92 18.36 8.13 -1.03
CA ARG A 92 17.07 8.81 -1.22
C ARG A 92 16.98 9.49 -2.59
N GLU A 93 18.10 9.94 -3.11
CA GLU A 93 18.23 10.63 -4.40
C GLU A 93 17.77 9.70 -5.53
N LYS A 94 18.29 8.46 -5.56
CA LYS A 94 17.87 7.44 -6.54
C LYS A 94 16.38 7.12 -6.43
N TYR A 95 15.86 7.06 -5.21
CA TYR A 95 14.43 6.83 -5.02
C TYR A 95 13.57 7.99 -5.53
N TYR A 96 13.99 9.23 -5.28
CA TYR A 96 13.28 10.42 -5.76
C TYR A 96 13.34 10.57 -7.27
N GLU A 97 14.47 10.26 -7.89
CA GLU A 97 14.63 10.15 -9.34
C GLU A 97 13.69 9.10 -9.93
N LEU A 98 13.64 7.90 -9.33
CA LEU A 98 12.73 6.82 -9.74
C LEU A 98 11.26 7.27 -9.67
N ARG A 99 10.89 8.05 -8.65
CA ARG A 99 9.54 8.58 -8.46
C ARG A 99 9.22 9.79 -9.33
N LYS A 100 10.22 10.41 -9.96
CA LYS A 100 10.08 11.61 -10.81
C LYS A 100 9.33 12.74 -10.09
N TRP A 101 9.56 12.90 -8.78
CA TRP A 101 8.94 13.99 -8.04
C TRP A 101 9.55 15.33 -8.45
N LYS A 102 8.71 16.29 -8.84
CA LYS A 102 9.17 17.63 -9.26
C LYS A 102 9.83 18.41 -8.12
N ASN A 103 9.30 18.27 -6.91
CA ASN A 103 9.82 18.90 -5.69
C ASN A 103 10.07 17.80 -4.65
N PRO A 104 11.18 17.04 -4.76
CA PRO A 104 11.52 16.10 -3.72
C PRO A 104 11.78 16.86 -2.41
N PRO A 105 11.42 16.30 -1.24
CA PRO A 105 11.76 16.91 0.02
C PRO A 105 13.28 17.00 0.14
N ARG A 106 13.79 18.21 0.34
CA ARG A 106 15.20 18.47 0.61
C ARG A 106 15.42 18.26 2.11
N TYR A 107 16.25 17.30 2.46
CA TYR A 107 16.75 17.10 3.83
C TYR A 107 18.17 17.63 3.89
#